data_AF-A0A0C4F7S2-F1
#
_entry.id   AF-A0A0C4F7S2-F1
#
_cell.length_a   1.000
_cell.length_b   1.000
_cell.length_c   1.000
_cell.angle_alpha   90.00
_cell.angle_beta   90.00
_cell.angle_gamma   90.00
#
_symmetry.space_group_name_H-M   'P 1'
#
loop_
_entity.id
_entity.type
_entity.pdbx_description
1 polymer ?
#
loop_
_entity_poly.entity_id
_entity_poly.type
_entity_poly.pdbx_seq_one_letter_code
_entity_poly.pdbx_strand_id
1 'polypeptide(L)'
;MAASLWAHYDTYDNILVQVQGKKLVRLWHPREITNLYIEGSSSHIPSFDPPDLDRFPLYRKSHPLLCVLNPGDSLFIPANWIHAVQTLEPSISVNTFFKTDRLSDFYESKKKDIWGNIDLAPYNELHERLFQDILAAAPHQRLADPPLDQNDSLGSRFNCLPIDQRQFYFKKLPST
;
A
#
# COMPACT_ATOMS: atom_id res chain seq x y z
N MET A 1 2.61 -25.59 12.48
CA MET A 1 2.95 -24.73 11.33
C MET A 1 2.63 -23.30 11.72
N ALA A 2 3.59 -22.38 11.58
CA ALA A 2 3.34 -20.95 11.75
C ALA A 2 2.38 -20.49 10.66
N ALA A 3 1.34 -19.73 11.00
CA ALA A 3 0.43 -19.17 10.01
C ALA A 3 1.03 -17.87 9.47
N SER A 4 1.13 -17.75 8.15
CA SER A 4 1.64 -16.55 7.48
C SER A 4 0.63 -16.01 6.48
N LEU A 5 0.56 -14.69 6.39
CA LEU A 5 -0.20 -13.98 5.36
C LEU A 5 0.75 -13.46 4.29
N TRP A 6 0.31 -13.49 3.02
CA TRP A 6 1.08 -12.95 1.91
C TRP A 6 1.29 -11.44 2.04
N ALA A 7 2.31 -10.91 1.36
CA ALA A 7 2.54 -9.47 1.32
C ALA A 7 1.41 -8.79 0.53
N HIS A 8 0.78 -7.79 1.14
CA HIS A 8 -0.31 -7.01 0.54
C HIS A 8 -0.30 -5.58 1.07
N TYR A 9 -1.11 -4.71 0.49
CA TYR A 9 -1.37 -3.38 1.05
C TYR A 9 -2.87 -3.12 1.17
N ASP A 10 -3.22 -2.22 2.08
CA ASP A 10 -4.57 -1.68 2.26
C ASP A 10 -4.57 -0.18 1.96
N THR A 11 -5.70 0.37 1.52
CA THR A 11 -5.81 1.79 1.13
C THR A 11 -6.13 2.70 2.31
N TYR A 12 -6.42 2.12 3.47
CA TYR A 12 -6.74 2.80 4.71
C TYR A 12 -5.53 2.77 5.66
N ASP A 13 -5.46 3.77 6.53
CA ASP A 13 -4.55 3.72 7.68
C ASP A 13 -5.01 2.60 8.63
N ASN A 14 -4.05 1.92 9.26
CA ASN A 14 -4.33 0.77 10.12
C ASN A 14 -3.53 0.86 11.42
N ILE A 15 -4.16 0.47 12.53
CA ILE A 15 -3.47 0.19 13.79
C ILE A 15 -3.67 -1.29 14.09
N LEU A 16 -2.56 -2.05 14.12
CA LEU A 16 -2.52 -3.45 14.51
C LEU A 16 -2.06 -3.55 15.97
N VAL A 17 -2.93 -4.08 16.83
CA VAL A 17 -2.65 -4.30 18.26
C VAL A 17 -2.47 -5.79 18.52
N GLN A 18 -1.35 -6.15 19.15
CA GLN A 18 -1.07 -7.52 19.55
C GLN A 18 -1.62 -7.77 20.96
N VAL A 19 -2.63 -8.63 21.07
CA VAL A 19 -3.31 -8.91 22.35
C VAL A 19 -2.65 -10.07 23.09
N GLN A 20 -2.32 -11.15 22.37
CA GLN A 20 -1.71 -12.35 22.93
C GLN A 20 -0.74 -12.98 21.93
N GLY A 21 0.32 -13.62 22.42
CA GLY A 21 1.34 -14.26 21.60
C GLY A 21 2.19 -13.25 20.82
N LYS A 22 3.09 -13.75 19.98
CA LYS A 22 4.01 -12.95 19.16
C LYS A 22 3.70 -13.01 17.68
N LYS A 23 3.84 -11.87 17.02
CA LYS A 23 3.67 -11.72 15.59
C LYS A 23 4.87 -11.01 14.97
N LEU A 24 5.47 -11.61 13.96
CA LEU A 24 6.48 -10.97 13.12
C LEU A 24 5.76 -10.22 12.00
N VAL A 25 6.07 -8.95 11.84
CA VAL A 25 5.57 -8.10 10.75
C VAL A 25 6.75 -7.67 9.90
N ARG A 26 6.62 -7.86 8.59
CA ARG A 26 7.53 -7.34 7.58
C ARG A 26 6.82 -6.25 6.82
N LEU A 27 7.43 -5.08 6.68
CA LEU A 27 6.86 -3.92 5.99
C LEU A 27 7.80 -3.42 4.90
N TRP A 28 7.24 -2.88 3.82
CA TRP A 28 7.97 -2.22 2.76
C TRP A 28 7.34 -0.89 2.44
N HIS A 29 8.18 0.04 2.00
CA HIS A 29 7.69 1.35 1.57
C HIS A 29 6.81 1.20 0.32
N PRO A 30 5.71 1.98 0.16
CA PRO A 30 4.83 1.90 -1.02
C PRO A 30 5.56 2.02 -2.37
N ARG A 31 6.71 2.69 -2.39
CA ARG A 31 7.58 2.82 -3.59
C ARG A 31 8.19 1.51 -4.07
N GLU A 32 8.16 0.47 -3.24
CA GLU A 32 8.69 -0.85 -3.58
C GLU A 32 7.67 -1.75 -4.25
N ILE A 33 6.48 -1.24 -4.59
CA ILE A 33 5.38 -1.97 -5.26
C ILE A 33 5.86 -2.76 -6.49
N THR A 34 6.78 -2.19 -7.27
CA THR A 34 7.38 -2.85 -8.45
C THR A 34 8.43 -3.89 -8.09
N ASN A 35 9.22 -3.66 -7.03
CA ASN A 35 10.20 -4.62 -6.53
C ASN A 35 9.52 -5.88 -5.95
N LEU A 36 8.28 -5.72 -5.49
CA LEU A 36 7.46 -6.76 -4.87
C LEU A 36 6.47 -7.41 -5.82
N TYR A 37 6.48 -7.07 -7.12
CA TYR A 37 5.62 -7.71 -8.12
C TYR A 37 4.15 -7.79 -7.67
N ILE A 38 3.63 -6.66 -7.16
CA ILE A 38 2.25 -6.57 -6.69
C ILE A 38 1.30 -6.64 -7.88
N GLU A 39 0.33 -7.54 -7.80
CA GLU A 39 -0.79 -7.66 -8.73
C GLU A 39 -2.10 -7.43 -7.96
N GLY A 40 -2.90 -6.45 -8.39
CA GLY A 40 -3.98 -5.92 -7.57
C GLY A 40 -3.41 -5.34 -6.27
N SER A 41 -3.80 -5.90 -5.12
CA SER A 41 -3.30 -5.48 -3.81
C SER A 41 -2.32 -6.45 -3.15
N SER A 42 -1.91 -7.54 -3.84
CA SER A 42 -1.15 -8.64 -3.24
C SER A 42 0.09 -9.02 -4.05
N SER A 43 1.11 -9.55 -3.37
CA SER A 43 2.35 -10.02 -3.97
C SER A 43 2.33 -11.53 -4.14
N HIS A 44 2.96 -12.02 -5.21
CA HIS A 44 3.27 -13.44 -5.42
C HIS A 44 4.60 -13.86 -4.79
N ILE A 45 5.37 -12.93 -4.24
CA ILE A 45 6.63 -13.24 -3.56
C ILE A 45 6.33 -13.89 -2.20
N PRO A 46 7.03 -14.98 -1.83
CA PRO A 46 6.95 -15.54 -0.49
C PRO A 46 7.25 -14.47 0.57
N SER A 47 6.34 -14.32 1.55
CA SER A 47 6.44 -13.26 2.56
C SER A 47 7.66 -13.38 3.46
N PHE A 48 8.02 -14.60 3.86
CA PHE A 48 9.05 -14.89 4.87
C PHE A 48 10.11 -15.87 4.39
N ASP A 49 9.80 -16.70 3.38
CA ASP A 49 10.79 -17.54 2.73
C ASP A 49 11.63 -16.74 1.72
N PRO A 50 12.87 -17.14 1.43
CA PRO A 50 13.68 -16.50 0.39
C PRO A 50 12.98 -16.58 -0.98
N PRO A 51 12.79 -15.46 -1.69
CA PRO A 51 12.23 -15.50 -3.03
C PRO A 51 13.20 -16.12 -4.03
N ASP A 52 12.63 -16.79 -5.04
CA ASP A 52 13.36 -17.17 -6.24
C ASP A 52 13.79 -15.90 -6.99
N LEU A 53 15.08 -15.56 -6.91
CA LEU A 53 15.64 -14.35 -7.49
C LEU A 53 15.88 -14.43 -9.00
N ASP A 54 15.76 -15.62 -9.61
CA ASP A 54 15.78 -15.78 -11.05
C ASP A 54 14.40 -15.44 -11.63
N ARG A 55 13.34 -15.82 -10.91
CA ARG A 55 11.96 -15.44 -11.25
C ARG A 55 11.59 -14.01 -10.85
N PHE A 56 12.09 -13.52 -9.69
CA PHE A 56 11.75 -12.20 -9.13
C PHE A 56 12.98 -11.30 -8.96
N PRO A 57 13.69 -10.95 -10.03
CA PRO A 57 14.98 -10.29 -9.92
C PRO A 57 14.96 -8.90 -9.27
N LEU A 58 13.85 -8.16 -9.38
CA LEU A 58 13.71 -6.83 -8.80
C LEU A 58 13.68 -6.85 -7.26
N TYR A 59 13.37 -8.00 -6.64
CA TYR A 59 13.35 -8.13 -5.19
C TYR A 59 14.71 -7.85 -4.54
N ARG A 60 15.81 -7.99 -5.29
CA ARG A 60 17.17 -7.62 -4.83
C ARG A 60 17.28 -6.15 -4.41
N LYS A 61 16.40 -5.29 -4.92
CA LYS A 61 16.33 -3.85 -4.59
C LYS A 61 15.38 -3.56 -3.43
N SER A 62 14.75 -4.59 -2.84
CA SER A 62 13.78 -4.40 -1.78
C SER A 62 14.46 -4.19 -0.43
N HIS A 63 13.86 -3.35 0.40
CA HIS A 63 14.39 -2.96 1.71
C HIS A 63 13.30 -3.11 2.79
N PRO A 64 13.01 -4.36 3.23
CA PRO A 64 12.01 -4.59 4.26
C PRO A 64 12.43 -4.03 5.61
N LEU A 65 11.47 -3.46 6.32
CA LEU A 65 11.50 -3.25 7.76
C LEU A 65 10.91 -4.47 8.46
N LEU A 66 11.52 -4.85 9.58
CA LEU A 66 11.08 -5.99 10.39
C LEU A 66 10.77 -5.52 11.81
N CYS A 67 9.63 -5.93 12.34
CA CYS A 67 9.30 -5.76 13.75
C CYS A 67 8.61 -7.00 14.31
N VAL A 68 8.88 -7.29 15.59
CA VAL A 68 8.19 -8.34 16.34
C VAL A 68 7.27 -7.65 17.33
N LEU A 69 5.97 -7.92 17.23
CA LEU A 69 4.97 -7.44 18.17
C LEU A 69 4.81 -8.46 19.30
N ASN A 70 4.98 -7.99 20.52
CA ASN A 70 4.69 -8.71 21.75
C ASN A 70 3.29 -8.33 22.27
N PRO A 71 2.71 -9.10 23.21
CA PRO A 71 1.44 -8.72 23.85
C PRO A 71 1.51 -7.31 24.43
N GLY A 72 0.55 -6.46 24.07
CA GLY A 72 0.48 -5.04 24.45
C GLY A 72 1.06 -4.08 23.41
N ASP A 73 1.87 -4.56 22.46
CA ASP A 73 2.43 -3.72 21.41
C ASP A 73 1.36 -3.30 20.40
N SER A 74 1.50 -2.09 19.88
CA SER A 74 0.69 -1.57 18.77
C SER A 74 1.59 -1.09 17.65
N LEU A 75 1.16 -1.37 16.42
CA LEU A 75 1.86 -0.99 15.20
C LEU A 75 0.93 -0.16 14.34
N PHE A 76 1.32 1.09 14.09
CA PHE A 76 0.70 1.90 13.06
C PHE A 76 1.26 1.51 11.69
N ILE A 77 0.37 1.17 10.76
CA ILE A 77 0.68 0.85 9.37
C ILE A 77 0.00 1.91 8.52
N PRO A 78 0.76 2.84 7.92
CA PRO A 78 0.16 3.89 7.10
C PRO A 78 -0.46 3.31 5.83
N ALA A 79 -1.46 3.99 5.29
CA ALA A 79 -2.11 3.61 4.03
C ALA A 79 -1.09 3.30 2.92
N ASN A 80 -1.36 2.25 2.14
CA ASN A 80 -0.56 1.72 1.04
C ASN A 80 0.80 1.12 1.43
N TRP A 81 1.13 1.03 2.72
CA TRP A 81 2.32 0.29 3.13
C TRP A 81 2.13 -1.20 2.91
N ILE A 82 3.05 -1.77 2.13
CA ILE A 82 3.01 -3.19 1.83
C ILE A 82 3.51 -3.92 3.07
N HIS A 83 2.77 -4.92 3.52
CA HIS A 83 3.11 -5.65 4.74
C HIS A 83 2.72 -7.12 4.66
N ALA A 84 3.47 -7.93 5.40
CA ALA A 84 3.21 -9.35 5.58
C ALA A 84 3.35 -9.70 7.06
N VAL A 85 2.59 -10.70 7.53
CA VAL A 85 2.59 -11.11 8.93
C VAL A 85 2.82 -12.61 9.06
N GLN A 86 3.56 -13.01 10.09
CA GLN A 86 3.76 -14.40 10.48
C GLN A 86 3.52 -14.56 11.97
N THR A 87 2.66 -15.50 12.35
CA THR A 87 2.45 -15.85 13.76
C THR A 87 3.60 -16.74 14.22
N LEU A 88 4.30 -16.32 15.28
CA LEU A 88 5.45 -17.06 15.82
C LEU A 88 5.00 -18.11 16.86
N GLU A 89 3.85 -17.88 17.48
CA GLU A 89 3.20 -18.74 18.47
C GLU A 89 1.67 -18.51 18.41
N PRO A 90 0.84 -19.33 19.07
CA PRO A 90 -0.60 -19.07 19.14
C PRO A 90 -0.89 -17.64 19.61
N SER A 91 -1.56 -16.86 18.76
CA SER A 91 -1.62 -15.40 18.92
C SER A 91 -2.99 -14.83 18.59
N ILE A 92 -3.36 -13.74 19.27
CA ILE A 92 -4.55 -12.93 18.99
C ILE A 92 -4.08 -11.50 18.74
N SER A 93 -4.54 -10.91 17.63
CA SER A 93 -4.33 -9.50 17.32
C SER A 93 -5.64 -8.90 16.83
N VAL A 94 -5.82 -7.61 17.08
CA VAL A 94 -6.97 -6.84 16.58
C VAL A 94 -6.42 -5.68 15.77
N ASN A 95 -7.01 -5.41 14.63
CA ASN A 95 -6.66 -4.25 13.84
C ASN A 95 -7.88 -3.37 13.56
N THR A 96 -7.63 -2.07 13.41
CA THR A 96 -8.67 -1.09 13.12
C THR A 96 -8.22 -0.23 11.95
N PHE A 97 -9.00 -0.26 10.87
CA PHE A 97 -8.82 0.63 9.73
C PHE A 97 -9.56 1.95 9.94
N PHE A 98 -8.97 3.05 9.49
CA PHE A 98 -9.59 4.36 9.53
C PHE A 98 -9.18 5.22 8.34
N LYS A 99 -10.02 6.19 8.01
CA LYS A 99 -9.78 7.13 6.91
C LYS A 99 -8.91 8.27 7.42
N THR A 100 -7.99 8.72 6.60
CA THR A 100 -7.38 10.02 6.80
C THR A 100 -8.39 11.10 6.38
N ASP A 101 -8.69 12.06 7.26
CA ASP A 101 -9.66 13.14 6.98
C ASP A 101 -9.32 13.93 5.70
N ARG A 102 -8.04 14.10 5.39
CA ARG A 102 -7.58 14.81 4.18
C ARG A 102 -7.98 14.13 2.87
N LEU A 103 -8.26 12.82 2.93
CA LEU A 103 -8.58 12.00 1.76
C LEU A 103 -10.04 11.49 1.80
N SER A 104 -10.86 11.97 2.75
CA SER A 104 -12.24 11.53 2.96
C SER A 104 -13.04 11.45 1.68
N ASP A 105 -12.97 12.52 0.89
CA ASP A 105 -13.73 12.72 -0.35
C ASP A 105 -13.30 11.75 -1.46
N PHE A 106 -12.08 11.21 -1.37
CA PHE A 106 -11.52 10.30 -2.36
C PHE A 106 -11.75 8.82 -2.02
N TYR A 107 -12.14 8.50 -0.78
CA TYR A 107 -12.55 7.14 -0.40
C TYR A 107 -13.96 6.79 -0.91
N GLU A 108 -14.71 7.76 -1.44
CA GLU A 108 -16.02 7.52 -2.06
C GLU A 108 -15.84 6.80 -3.40
N SER A 109 -15.76 5.47 -3.36
CA SER A 109 -15.88 4.68 -4.58
C SER A 109 -17.36 4.45 -4.93
N LYS A 110 -17.68 4.33 -6.22
CA LYS A 110 -19.03 3.94 -6.71
C LYS A 110 -19.49 2.57 -6.19
N LYS A 111 -18.60 1.82 -5.54
CA LYS A 111 -18.81 0.49 -4.98
C LYS A 111 -18.65 0.53 -3.46
N LYS A 112 -19.27 -0.40 -2.74
CA LYS A 112 -19.10 -0.49 -1.29
C LYS A 112 -17.75 -1.16 -1.00
N ASP A 113 -16.77 -0.39 -0.51
CA ASP A 113 -15.50 -0.94 -0.03
C ASP A 113 -15.67 -1.49 1.39
N ILE A 114 -15.88 -2.80 1.49
CA ILE A 114 -16.06 -3.48 2.78
C ILE A 114 -14.69 -3.84 3.40
N TRP A 115 -13.67 -4.01 2.57
CA TRP A 115 -12.39 -4.60 2.97
C TRP A 115 -11.28 -3.55 3.13
N GLY A 116 -11.49 -2.32 2.66
CA GLY A 116 -10.50 -1.25 2.74
C GLY A 116 -9.35 -1.40 1.76
N ASN A 117 -9.60 -2.07 0.63
CA ASN A 117 -8.60 -2.39 -0.39
C ASN A 117 -8.94 -1.83 -1.78
N ILE A 118 -10.03 -1.06 -1.89
CA ILE A 118 -10.36 -0.38 -3.14
C ILE A 118 -9.53 0.90 -3.22
N ASP A 119 -8.85 1.09 -4.35
CA ASP A 119 -8.08 2.29 -4.61
C ASP A 119 -8.97 3.54 -4.54
N LEU A 120 -8.37 4.68 -4.19
CA LEU A 120 -9.07 5.96 -4.14
C LEU A 120 -9.67 6.29 -5.51
N ALA A 121 -10.82 6.97 -5.51
CA ALA A 121 -11.56 7.29 -6.74
C ALA A 121 -10.69 7.94 -7.84
N PRO A 122 -9.82 8.93 -7.56
CA PRO A 122 -8.96 9.53 -8.58
C PRO A 122 -7.99 8.54 -9.23
N TYR A 123 -7.52 7.53 -8.49
CA TYR A 123 -6.63 6.52 -9.02
C TYR A 123 -7.36 5.60 -10.00
N ASN A 124 -8.55 5.12 -9.62
CA ASN A 124 -9.39 4.31 -10.49
C ASN A 124 -9.79 5.06 -11.77
N GLU A 125 -10.18 6.33 -11.64
CA GLU A 125 -10.55 7.17 -12.79
C GLU A 125 -9.38 7.39 -13.74
N LEU A 126 -8.18 7.67 -13.19
CA LEU A 126 -6.96 7.77 -13.98
C LEU A 126 -6.61 6.46 -14.67
N HIS A 127 -6.70 5.33 -13.96
CA HIS A 127 -6.42 4.01 -14.49
C HIS A 127 -7.33 3.69 -15.69
N GLU A 128 -8.64 3.90 -15.55
CA GLU A 128 -9.60 3.69 -16.64
C GLU A 128 -9.30 4.59 -17.84
N ARG A 129 -9.02 5.88 -17.60
CA ARG A 129 -8.66 6.81 -18.68
C ARG A 129 -7.40 6.37 -19.42
N LEU A 130 -6.32 6.08 -18.71
CA LEU A 130 -5.06 5.63 -19.30
C LEU A 130 -5.25 4.33 -20.10
N PHE A 131 -6.05 3.41 -19.57
CA PHE A 131 -6.34 2.15 -20.25
C PHE A 131 -7.09 2.40 -21.57
N GLN A 132 -8.10 3.27 -21.58
CA GLN A 132 -8.80 3.66 -22.81
C GLN A 132 -7.88 4.37 -23.79
N ASP A 133 -7.02 5.27 -23.33
CA ASP A 133 -6.06 5.99 -24.18
C ASP A 133 -5.06 5.02 -24.84
N ILE A 134 -4.58 4.01 -24.10
CA ILE A 134 -3.70 2.97 -24.62
C ILE A 134 -4.41 2.11 -25.68
N LEU A 135 -5.68 1.75 -25.44
CA LEU A 135 -6.47 0.97 -26.40
C LEU A 135 -6.80 1.76 -27.68
N ALA A 136 -7.01 3.08 -27.54
CA ALA A 136 -7.28 3.98 -28.65
C ALA A 136 -6.01 4.36 -29.45
N ALA A 137 -4.83 4.25 -28.86
CA ALA A 137 -3.56 4.55 -29.52
C ALA A 137 -3.25 3.51 -30.62
N ALA A 138 -3.10 3.97 -31.86
CA ALA A 138 -2.59 3.13 -32.94
C ALA A 138 -1.16 2.64 -32.62
N PRO A 139 -0.71 1.47 -33.14
CA PRO A 139 0.45 0.72 -32.60
C PRO A 139 1.81 1.44 -32.53
N HIS A 140 1.96 2.68 -33.02
CA HIS A 140 3.27 3.36 -33.14
C HIS A 140 3.26 4.87 -32.83
N GLN A 141 2.23 5.44 -32.20
CA GLN A 141 2.28 6.86 -31.81
C GLN A 141 2.69 7.02 -30.35
N ARG A 142 3.85 7.65 -30.13
CA ARG A 142 4.26 8.14 -28.80
C ARG A 142 3.19 9.14 -28.35
N LEU A 143 2.45 8.80 -27.29
CA LEU A 143 1.47 9.70 -26.67
C LEU A 143 2.20 10.97 -26.25
N ALA A 144 1.76 12.13 -26.75
CA ALA A 144 2.19 13.42 -26.22
C ALA A 144 1.62 13.59 -24.80
N ASP A 145 2.35 14.26 -23.92
CA ASP A 145 1.84 14.57 -22.58
C ASP A 145 0.48 15.29 -22.70
N PRO A 146 -0.55 14.86 -21.95
CA PRO A 146 -1.86 15.46 -22.06
C PRO A 146 -1.81 16.93 -21.61
N PRO A 147 -2.55 17.84 -22.26
CA PRO A 147 -2.65 19.22 -21.81
C PRO A 147 -3.33 19.26 -20.44
N LEU A 148 -2.78 20.06 -19.53
CA LEU A 148 -3.34 20.29 -18.20
C LEU A 148 -4.76 20.88 -18.33
N ASP A 149 -5.78 20.11 -17.95
CA ASP A 149 -7.16 20.58 -17.91
C ASP A 149 -7.34 21.54 -16.72
N GLN A 150 -7.57 22.81 -17.01
CA GLN A 150 -7.76 23.86 -16.00
C GLN A 150 -9.12 23.77 -15.28
N ASN A 151 -10.05 22.94 -15.77
CA ASN A 151 -11.38 22.73 -15.19
C ASN A 151 -11.52 21.41 -14.40
N ASP A 152 -10.47 20.58 -14.34
CA ASP A 152 -10.49 19.36 -13.52
C ASP A 152 -10.29 19.71 -12.03
N SER A 153 -11.40 19.98 -11.36
CA SER A 153 -11.40 20.33 -9.92
C SER A 153 -10.91 19.20 -9.00
N LEU A 154 -10.85 17.94 -9.49
CA LEU A 154 -10.39 16.79 -8.72
C LEU A 154 -8.91 16.47 -8.99
N GLY A 155 -8.51 16.47 -10.27
CA GLY A 155 -7.11 16.32 -10.68
C GLY A 155 -6.22 17.49 -10.24
N SER A 156 -6.76 18.72 -10.24
CA SER A 156 -6.05 19.88 -9.69
C SER A 156 -5.75 19.74 -8.20
N ARG A 157 -6.66 19.15 -7.40
CA ARG A 157 -6.47 18.89 -5.96
C ARG A 157 -5.37 17.87 -5.67
N PHE A 158 -5.23 16.83 -6.49
CA PHE A 158 -4.20 15.81 -6.31
C PHE A 158 -2.80 16.30 -6.71
N ASN A 159 -2.74 17.22 -7.69
CA ASN A 159 -1.51 17.84 -8.18
C ASN A 159 -0.98 18.97 -7.29
N CYS A 160 -1.80 19.54 -6.40
CA CYS A 160 -1.35 20.55 -5.43
C CYS A 160 -0.97 19.97 -4.06
N LEU A 161 -1.04 18.65 -3.88
CA LEU A 161 -0.40 17.99 -2.74
C LEU A 161 1.13 18.04 -2.95
N PRO A 162 1.89 18.72 -2.05
CA PRO A 162 3.34 18.77 -2.16
C PRO A 162 3.94 17.36 -2.21
N ILE A 163 4.93 17.12 -3.08
CA ILE A 163 5.57 15.80 -3.26
C ILE A 163 6.14 15.25 -1.94
N ASP A 164 6.56 16.14 -1.04
CA ASP A 164 7.01 15.89 0.33
C ASP A 164 5.90 15.47 1.31
N GLN A 165 4.62 15.72 0.98
CA GLN A 165 3.47 15.18 1.73
C GLN A 165 3.05 13.77 1.28
N ARG A 166 3.71 13.20 0.26
CA ARG A 166 3.54 11.78 -0.14
C ARG A 166 4.51 10.84 0.59
N GLN A 167 5.22 11.33 1.62
CA GLN A 167 6.14 10.57 2.45
C GLN A 167 5.82 10.86 3.92
N PHE A 168 5.44 9.83 4.67
CA PHE A 168 5.40 9.95 6.14
C PHE A 168 6.73 9.49 6.73
N TYR A 169 7.25 10.36 7.60
CA TYR A 169 8.51 10.29 8.29
C TYR A 169 8.49 9.27 9.44
N PHE A 170 9.56 8.48 9.58
CA PHE A 170 9.93 7.94 10.89
C PHE A 170 10.44 9.09 11.77
N LYS A 171 9.56 9.73 12.53
CA LYS A 171 9.99 10.62 13.62
C LYS A 171 10.15 9.78 14.88
N LYS A 172 11.40 9.54 15.30
CA LYS A 172 11.70 8.98 16.62
C LYS A 172 11.22 9.97 17.68
N LEU A 173 10.24 9.58 18.50
CA LEU A 173 9.83 10.38 19.64
C LEU A 173 10.99 10.43 20.66
N PRO A 174 11.34 11.60 21.20
CA PRO A 174 12.31 11.67 22.29
C PRO A 174 11.71 11.02 23.53
N SER A 175 12.50 10.17 24.18
CA SER A 175 12.19 9.58 25.48
C SER A 175 12.12 10.68 26.53
N THR A 176 10.94 10.85 27.12
CA THR A 176 10.77 11.47 28.45
C THR A 176 10.57 10.36 29.47
#